data_AF-A0A933GDT4-F1
#
_entry.id   AF-A0A933GDT4-F1
#
_cell.length_a   1.000
_cell.length_b   1.000
_cell.length_c   1.000
_cell.angle_alpha   90.00
_cell.angle_beta   90.00
_cell.angle_gamma   90.00
#
_symmetry.space_group_name_H-M   'P 1'
#
loop_
_entity.id
_entity.type
_entity.pdbx_description
1 polymer ?
#
loop_
_entity_poly.entity_id
_entity_poly.type
_entity_poly.pdbx_seq_one_letter_code
_entity_poly.pdbx_strand_id
1 'polypeptide(L)'
;HHGADDNASGTTGVMALARAFAARGGLPRTLVFVGFAGEEMGILGSSHYVKSPVVPLEKTVLMVNFDMIGRLRDDKLYVFGVDSGTGLREIVTEAAKGPALKLQLRGDPFSPSDHTSFYVRERPVLFLFTGAHTDYHKPSDTWDKINAQGMETVVTFAARLVERVGSASPPPAYVKLAAPPSRGSAGYGPFFGVVPDFGEPERPGVKLGGVRPGSPAEKAGVKAGDIIIRFAGIEVKTLDDLTFALRSRRAGDNVEVILLRDGKEVSAQATLEPRR
;
A
#
# COMPACT_ATOMS: atom_id res chain seq x y z
N HIS A 1 -2.35 18.49 -7.54
CA HIS A 1 -1.59 18.28 -6.29
C HIS A 1 -0.11 18.21 -6.63
N HIS A 2 0.80 18.46 -5.69
CA HIS A 2 2.25 18.39 -5.96
C HIS A 2 2.73 16.93 -6.11
N GLY A 3 2.13 15.98 -5.37
CA GLY A 3 2.32 14.55 -5.58
C GLY A 3 3.76 14.08 -5.34
N ALA A 4 4.42 14.67 -4.34
CA ALA A 4 5.82 14.39 -4.04
C ALA A 4 6.02 12.95 -3.59
N ASP A 5 5.20 12.46 -2.64
CA ASP A 5 5.20 11.05 -2.28
C ASP A 5 4.32 10.25 -3.25
N ASP A 6 3.19 10.83 -3.67
CA ASP A 6 2.13 10.19 -4.47
C ASP A 6 2.01 10.82 -5.88
N ASN A 7 2.73 10.35 -6.89
CA ASN A 7 3.70 9.25 -6.84
C ASN A 7 5.05 9.60 -7.49
N ALA A 8 5.55 10.83 -7.29
CA ALA A 8 6.89 11.21 -7.73
C ALA A 8 7.98 10.39 -7.02
N SER A 9 7.75 9.95 -5.78
CA SER A 9 8.67 9.06 -5.05
C SER A 9 8.84 7.70 -5.74
N GLY A 10 7.75 7.02 -6.12
CA GLY A 10 7.79 5.74 -6.84
C GLY A 10 8.42 5.88 -8.22
N THR A 11 8.06 6.94 -8.95
CA THR A 11 8.67 7.27 -10.24
C THR A 11 10.18 7.45 -10.12
N THR A 12 10.65 8.16 -9.08
CA THR A 12 12.09 8.35 -8.81
C THR A 12 12.76 7.01 -8.49
N GLY A 13 12.10 6.12 -7.75
CA GLY A 13 12.60 4.76 -7.48
C GLY A 13 12.78 3.94 -8.75
N VAL A 14 11.80 3.98 -9.66
CA VAL A 14 11.89 3.31 -10.98
C VAL A 14 13.07 3.85 -11.79
N MET A 15 13.25 5.17 -11.85
CA MET A 15 14.37 5.80 -12.56
C MET A 15 15.73 5.44 -11.94
N ALA A 16 15.82 5.39 -10.61
CA ALA A 16 17.04 5.01 -9.89
C ALA A 16 17.44 3.56 -10.18
N LEU A 17 16.48 2.63 -10.17
CA LEU A 17 16.71 1.23 -10.54
C LEU A 17 17.14 1.10 -12.01
N ALA A 18 16.48 1.81 -12.92
CA ALA A 18 16.85 1.81 -14.34
C ALA A 18 18.31 2.23 -14.54
N ARG A 19 18.72 3.33 -13.89
CA ARG A 19 20.12 3.80 -13.91
C ARG A 19 21.09 2.77 -13.32
N ALA A 20 20.75 2.18 -12.17
CA ALA A 20 21.61 1.21 -11.49
C ALA A 20 21.82 -0.07 -12.30
N PHE A 21 20.75 -0.64 -12.87
CA PHE A 21 20.86 -1.85 -13.69
C PHE A 21 21.51 -1.60 -15.05
N ALA A 22 21.28 -0.43 -15.67
CA ALA A 22 21.98 -0.05 -16.90
C ALA A 22 23.50 0.02 -16.67
N ALA A 23 23.94 0.64 -15.57
CA ALA A 23 25.37 0.72 -15.21
C ALA A 23 26.03 -0.64 -14.94
N ARG A 24 25.23 -1.66 -14.57
CA ARG A 24 25.70 -3.03 -14.30
C ARG A 24 25.65 -3.96 -15.53
N GLY A 25 25.16 -3.47 -16.67
CA GLY A 25 24.98 -4.29 -17.88
C GLY A 25 23.71 -5.15 -17.89
N GLY A 26 22.75 -4.88 -17.01
CA GLY A 26 21.46 -5.57 -16.93
C GLY A 26 21.48 -6.86 -16.10
N LEU A 27 20.50 -7.73 -16.35
CA LEU A 27 20.33 -9.04 -15.73
C LEU A 27 20.07 -10.10 -16.82
N PRO A 28 20.19 -11.41 -16.51
CA PRO A 28 19.81 -12.48 -17.43
C PRO A 28 18.35 -12.40 -17.91
N ARG A 29 17.47 -11.75 -17.14
CA ARG A 29 16.08 -11.44 -17.53
C ARG A 29 15.95 -9.99 -17.98
N THR A 30 15.10 -9.77 -18.98
CA THR A 30 14.71 -8.42 -19.42
C THR A 30 14.04 -7.67 -18.28
N LEU A 31 14.54 -6.47 -17.98
CA LEU A 31 13.91 -5.52 -17.07
C LEU A 31 13.15 -4.48 -17.88
N VAL A 32 11.89 -4.26 -17.52
CA VAL A 32 11.02 -3.25 -18.14
C VAL A 32 10.66 -2.23 -17.06
N PHE A 33 11.08 -0.98 -17.27
CA PHE A 33 10.79 0.14 -16.38
C PHE A 33 9.66 0.96 -17.01
N VAL A 34 8.57 1.19 -16.26
CA VAL A 34 7.36 1.83 -16.79
C VAL A 34 6.86 2.87 -15.79
N GLY A 35 6.51 4.06 -16.30
CA GLY A 35 5.69 5.04 -15.59
C GLY A 35 4.29 5.03 -16.19
N PHE A 36 3.27 4.72 -15.39
CA PHE A 36 1.89 4.67 -15.86
C PHE A 36 1.21 6.04 -15.77
N ALA A 37 0.34 6.32 -16.74
CA ALA A 37 -0.50 7.50 -16.74
C ALA A 37 -1.91 7.17 -16.21
N GLY A 38 -2.58 8.14 -15.58
CA GLY A 38 -3.98 8.00 -15.19
C GLY A 38 -4.26 6.94 -14.12
N GLU A 39 -3.32 6.72 -13.21
CA GLU A 39 -3.49 5.85 -12.02
C GLU A 39 -4.67 6.36 -11.18
N GLU A 40 -4.64 7.64 -10.82
CA GLU A 40 -5.64 8.32 -9.98
C GLU A 40 -7.05 8.38 -10.58
N MET A 41 -7.17 8.07 -11.87
CA MET A 41 -8.44 7.98 -12.60
C MET A 41 -8.98 6.54 -12.68
N GLY A 42 -8.37 5.61 -11.94
CA GLY A 42 -8.70 4.19 -11.94
C GLY A 42 -7.76 3.36 -12.81
N ILE A 43 -6.44 3.48 -12.57
CA ILE A 43 -5.37 2.64 -13.13
C ILE A 43 -5.42 2.50 -14.66
N LEU A 44 -5.76 3.59 -15.35
CA LEU A 44 -6.04 3.59 -16.79
C LEU A 44 -4.83 3.15 -17.62
N GLY A 45 -3.65 3.64 -17.28
CA GLY A 45 -2.39 3.35 -17.98
C GLY A 45 -1.97 1.89 -17.83
N SER A 46 -1.92 1.35 -16.61
CA SER A 46 -1.59 -0.07 -16.40
C SER A 46 -2.67 -0.98 -16.98
N SER A 47 -3.95 -0.61 -16.87
CA SER A 47 -5.07 -1.32 -17.49
C SER A 47 -4.96 -1.38 -19.02
N HIS A 48 -4.45 -0.32 -19.64
CA HIS A 48 -4.17 -0.30 -21.07
C HIS A 48 -2.95 -1.17 -21.40
N TYR A 49 -1.85 -1.03 -20.66
CA TYR A 49 -0.62 -1.78 -20.90
C TYR A 49 -0.84 -3.29 -20.89
N VAL A 50 -1.56 -3.83 -19.90
CA VAL A 50 -1.79 -5.29 -19.84
C VAL A 50 -2.72 -5.82 -20.95
N LYS A 51 -3.41 -4.94 -21.70
CA LYS A 51 -4.18 -5.30 -22.90
C LYS A 51 -3.35 -5.19 -24.18
N SER A 52 -2.32 -4.35 -24.18
CA SER A 52 -1.48 -4.06 -25.35
C SER A 52 -0.03 -3.84 -24.93
N PRO A 53 0.65 -4.89 -24.41
CA PRO A 53 1.94 -4.72 -23.78
C PRO A 53 3.06 -4.68 -24.84
N VAL A 54 4.10 -3.87 -24.57
CA VAL A 54 5.29 -3.79 -25.44
C VAL A 54 6.10 -5.10 -25.40
N VAL A 55 6.09 -5.79 -24.26
CA VAL A 55 6.66 -7.13 -24.08
C VAL A 55 5.52 -8.11 -23.79
N PRO A 56 5.45 -9.30 -24.42
CA PRO A 56 4.36 -10.25 -24.19
C PRO A 56 4.11 -10.49 -22.71
N LEU A 57 2.86 -10.29 -22.26
CA LEU A 57 2.51 -10.26 -20.84
C LEU A 57 2.84 -11.59 -20.17
N GLU A 58 2.67 -12.70 -20.88
CA GLU A 58 2.89 -14.08 -20.43
C GLU A 58 4.36 -14.34 -20.06
N LYS A 59 5.29 -13.54 -20.60
CA LYS A 59 6.73 -13.58 -20.26
C LYS A 59 7.05 -12.80 -18.99
N THR A 60 6.10 -12.03 -18.45
CA THR A 60 6.28 -11.31 -17.18
C THR A 60 6.26 -12.33 -16.04
N VAL A 61 7.39 -12.46 -15.35
CA VAL A 61 7.54 -13.36 -14.20
C VAL A 61 7.23 -12.70 -12.86
N LEU A 62 7.30 -11.37 -12.82
CA LEU A 62 6.96 -10.56 -11.66
C LEU A 62 6.77 -9.11 -12.11
N MET A 63 5.76 -8.44 -11.58
CA MET A 63 5.64 -6.98 -11.61
C MET A 63 5.88 -6.42 -10.19
N VAL A 64 6.77 -5.44 -10.06
CA VAL A 64 7.03 -4.76 -8.78
C VAL A 64 6.54 -3.32 -8.90
N ASN A 65 5.54 -2.98 -8.11
CA ASN A 65 4.91 -1.67 -8.07
C ASN A 65 5.51 -0.82 -6.95
N PHE A 66 5.80 0.44 -7.26
CA PHE A 66 6.28 1.43 -6.30
C PHE A 66 5.24 2.54 -6.24
N ASP A 67 4.60 2.68 -5.08
CA ASP A 67 3.63 3.74 -4.84
C ASP A 67 3.85 4.29 -3.44
N MET A 68 4.12 5.59 -3.34
CA MET A 68 4.41 6.26 -2.07
C MET A 68 5.54 5.59 -1.27
N ILE A 69 6.77 5.67 -1.80
CA ILE A 69 7.99 5.13 -1.17
C ILE A 69 8.86 6.20 -0.49
N GLY A 70 8.40 7.45 -0.45
CA GLY A 70 9.12 8.63 0.00
C GLY A 70 8.95 8.96 1.48
N ARG A 71 8.08 8.27 2.20
CA ARG A 71 7.71 8.62 3.59
C ARG A 71 8.01 7.50 4.59
N LEU A 72 9.13 6.80 4.36
CA LEU A 72 9.63 5.77 5.27
C LEU A 72 9.75 6.31 6.71
N ARG A 73 9.05 5.67 7.65
CA ARG A 73 9.00 5.99 9.08
C ARG A 73 9.18 4.72 9.90
N ASP A 74 9.91 4.82 11.00
CA ASP A 74 10.23 3.70 11.90
C ASP A 74 10.88 2.50 11.20
N ASP A 75 11.52 2.76 10.05
CA ASP A 75 12.09 1.77 9.13
C ASP A 75 11.06 0.79 8.53
N LYS A 76 9.78 1.13 8.59
CA LYS A 76 8.67 0.25 8.22
C LYS A 76 8.38 0.35 6.72
N LEU A 77 8.54 -0.77 6.00
CA LEU A 77 8.16 -0.90 4.59
C LEU A 77 7.06 -1.96 4.45
N TYR A 78 5.93 -1.58 3.87
CA TYR A 78 4.86 -2.50 3.53
C TYR A 78 5.16 -3.17 2.18
N VAL A 79 5.01 -4.49 2.14
CA VAL A 79 5.18 -5.30 0.91
C VAL A 79 3.97 -6.20 0.74
N PHE A 80 3.12 -5.86 -0.21
CA PHE A 80 1.88 -6.58 -0.52
C PHE A 80 2.11 -7.61 -1.63
N GLY A 81 1.24 -8.61 -1.71
CA GLY A 81 1.28 -9.62 -2.75
C GLY A 81 2.37 -10.67 -2.58
N VAL A 82 2.94 -10.84 -1.39
CA VAL A 82 4.05 -11.80 -1.18
C VAL A 82 3.65 -13.27 -1.38
N ASP A 83 2.35 -13.55 -1.39
CA ASP A 83 1.79 -14.88 -1.68
C ASP A 83 1.14 -14.93 -3.07
N SER A 84 1.31 -13.89 -3.91
CA SER A 84 0.82 -13.85 -5.29
C SER A 84 1.63 -14.72 -6.26
N GLY A 85 2.77 -15.26 -5.80
CA GLY A 85 3.62 -16.14 -6.57
C GLY A 85 4.45 -17.08 -5.71
N THR A 86 4.79 -18.25 -6.25
CA THR A 86 5.55 -19.28 -5.55
C THR A 86 6.91 -18.77 -5.07
N GLY A 87 7.22 -18.93 -3.79
CA GLY A 87 8.52 -18.56 -3.20
C GLY A 87 8.74 -17.05 -3.05
N LEU A 88 7.81 -16.17 -3.44
CA LEU A 88 8.00 -14.72 -3.35
C LEU A 88 8.22 -14.23 -1.92
N ARG A 89 7.46 -14.73 -0.94
CA ARG A 89 7.64 -14.37 0.47
C ARG A 89 9.05 -14.63 0.98
N GLU A 90 9.63 -15.77 0.63
CA GLU A 90 11.01 -16.10 0.99
C GLU A 90 11.99 -15.17 0.26
N ILE A 91 11.84 -14.98 -1.05
CA ILE A 91 12.69 -14.06 -1.83
C ILE A 91 12.67 -12.65 -1.25
N VAL A 92 11.50 -12.13 -0.89
CA VAL A 92 11.31 -10.81 -0.25
C VAL A 92 12.03 -10.75 1.09
N THR A 93 11.86 -11.76 1.93
CA THR A 93 12.52 -11.85 3.24
C THR A 93 14.04 -11.91 3.10
N GLU A 94 14.54 -12.68 2.14
CA GLU A 94 15.97 -12.81 1.86
C GLU A 94 16.58 -11.54 1.23
N ALA A 95 15.80 -10.79 0.45
CA ALA A 95 16.22 -9.48 -0.08
C ALA A 95 16.37 -8.42 1.02
N ALA A 96 15.60 -8.57 2.12
CA ALA A 96 15.62 -7.67 3.27
C ALA A 96 16.83 -7.89 4.19
N LYS A 97 17.52 -9.04 4.10
CA LYS A 97 18.71 -9.30 4.92
C LYS A 97 19.79 -8.23 4.67
N GLY A 98 20.18 -7.53 5.73
CA GLY A 98 21.18 -6.47 5.71
C GLY A 98 20.66 -5.15 6.27
N PRO A 99 20.01 -4.29 5.46
CA PRO A 99 19.53 -2.99 5.91
C PRO A 99 18.53 -3.10 7.06
N ALA A 100 18.43 -2.03 7.86
CA ALA A 100 17.38 -1.87 8.86
C ALA A 100 16.06 -1.57 8.16
N LEU A 101 15.41 -2.58 7.56
CA LEU A 101 14.01 -2.49 7.12
C LEU A 101 13.16 -3.45 7.94
N LYS A 102 12.13 -2.92 8.57
CA LYS A 102 11.09 -3.69 9.26
C LYS A 102 9.97 -3.96 8.27
N LEU A 103 10.11 -5.05 7.51
CA LEU A 103 9.10 -5.43 6.53
C LEU A 103 7.77 -5.76 7.21
N GLN A 104 6.70 -5.17 6.69
CA GLN A 104 5.32 -5.52 6.99
C GLN A 104 4.77 -6.23 5.76
N LEU A 105 4.84 -7.56 5.78
CA LEU A 105 4.39 -8.36 4.66
C LEU A 105 2.87 -8.48 4.70
N ARG A 106 2.23 -8.43 3.54
CA ARG A 106 0.83 -8.79 3.36
C ARG A 106 0.74 -9.78 2.21
N GLY A 107 0.13 -10.93 2.48
CA GLY A 107 0.07 -12.04 1.53
C GLY A 107 -0.66 -11.69 0.24
N ASP A 108 -1.82 -11.06 0.36
CA ASP A 108 -2.67 -10.71 -0.77
C ASP A 108 -2.26 -9.41 -1.48
N PRO A 109 -2.53 -9.29 -2.78
CA PRO A 109 -2.23 -8.11 -3.59
C PRO A 109 -3.43 -7.16 -3.70
N PHE A 110 -4.47 -7.29 -2.88
CA PHE A 110 -5.70 -6.51 -3.07
C PHE A 110 -5.55 -5.10 -2.48
N SER A 111 -5.20 -4.15 -3.35
CA SER A 111 -5.10 -2.72 -3.07
C SER A 111 -5.27 -1.92 -4.37
N PRO A 112 -5.91 -0.74 -4.37
CA PRO A 112 -6.08 0.06 -5.57
C PRO A 112 -4.78 0.75 -5.96
N SER A 113 -3.95 0.10 -6.78
CA SER A 113 -2.80 0.69 -7.49
C SER A 113 -2.43 -0.21 -8.69
N ASP A 114 -1.48 0.22 -9.54
CA ASP A 114 -1.23 -0.34 -10.87
C ASP A 114 -0.90 -1.84 -10.92
N HIS A 115 -0.35 -2.42 -9.85
CA HIS A 115 -0.13 -3.88 -9.73
C HIS A 115 -1.42 -4.68 -9.90
N THR A 116 -2.58 -4.11 -9.55
CA THR A 116 -3.88 -4.79 -9.70
C THR A 116 -4.12 -5.20 -11.15
N SER A 117 -3.79 -4.35 -12.12
CA SER A 117 -3.93 -4.64 -13.56
C SER A 117 -3.16 -5.89 -14.00
N PHE A 118 -2.00 -6.15 -13.39
CA PHE A 118 -1.17 -7.32 -13.68
C PHE A 118 -1.68 -8.56 -12.97
N TYR A 119 -2.10 -8.44 -11.71
CA TYR A 119 -2.59 -9.58 -10.94
C TYR A 119 -3.88 -10.18 -11.54
N VAL A 120 -4.81 -9.33 -12.00
CA VAL A 120 -6.03 -9.79 -12.69
C VAL A 120 -5.74 -10.45 -14.04
N ARG A 121 -4.53 -10.28 -14.58
CA ARG A 121 -4.02 -10.95 -15.77
C ARG A 121 -3.03 -12.08 -15.41
N GLU A 122 -3.21 -12.64 -14.22
CA GLU A 122 -2.54 -13.85 -13.75
C GLU A 122 -1.02 -13.72 -13.69
N ARG A 123 -0.50 -12.53 -13.39
CA ARG A 123 0.94 -12.29 -13.16
C ARG A 123 1.21 -12.14 -11.66
N PRO A 124 2.30 -12.71 -11.12
CA PRO A 124 2.74 -12.41 -9.77
C PRO A 124 3.06 -10.93 -9.63
N VAL A 125 2.74 -10.35 -8.47
CA VAL A 125 2.96 -8.94 -8.20
C VAL A 125 3.51 -8.72 -6.80
N LEU A 126 4.32 -7.68 -6.65
CA LEU A 126 4.67 -7.11 -5.35
C LEU A 126 4.34 -5.63 -5.37
N PHE A 127 3.85 -5.10 -4.26
CA PHE A 127 3.60 -3.68 -4.11
C PHE A 127 4.34 -3.14 -2.87
N LEU A 128 5.23 -2.17 -3.10
CA LEU A 128 6.08 -1.54 -2.10
C LEU A 128 5.51 -0.18 -1.73
N PHE A 129 5.27 0.03 -0.44
CA PHE A 129 4.56 1.19 0.10
C PHE A 129 5.09 1.59 1.48
N THR A 130 5.24 2.89 1.76
CA THR A 130 5.72 3.39 3.07
C THR A 130 4.59 3.77 4.05
N GLY A 131 3.34 3.42 3.70
CA GLY A 131 2.18 3.64 4.55
C GLY A 131 1.55 5.02 4.34
N ALA A 132 0.26 5.14 4.67
CA ALA A 132 -0.44 6.40 4.50
C ALA A 132 0.06 7.47 5.48
N HIS A 133 -0.08 8.74 5.10
CA HIS A 133 0.22 9.88 5.95
C HIS A 133 -0.86 10.96 5.83
N THR A 134 -0.73 12.01 6.64
CA THR A 134 -1.75 13.06 6.78
C THR A 134 -1.87 13.96 5.54
N ASP A 135 -0.85 13.97 4.68
CA ASP A 135 -0.77 14.71 3.42
C ASP A 135 -1.22 13.91 2.18
N TYR A 136 -1.54 12.62 2.32
CA TYR A 136 -1.99 11.77 1.21
C TYR A 136 -3.25 12.34 0.52
N HIS A 137 -3.25 12.38 -0.82
CA HIS A 137 -4.24 13.05 -1.69
C HIS A 137 -4.46 14.54 -1.38
N LYS A 138 -3.43 15.28 -0.96
CA LYS A 138 -3.55 16.72 -0.66
C LYS A 138 -2.48 17.57 -1.35
N PRO A 139 -2.76 18.87 -1.57
CA PRO A 139 -1.74 19.80 -2.06
C PRO A 139 -0.52 19.90 -1.14
N SER A 140 -0.65 19.52 0.14
CA SER A 140 0.45 19.53 1.10
C SER A 140 1.44 18.38 0.94
N ASP A 141 1.21 17.43 0.02
CA ASP A 141 2.19 16.39 -0.34
C ASP A 141 3.33 16.99 -1.18
N THR A 142 4.37 17.45 -0.49
CA THR A 142 5.41 18.38 -0.98
C THR A 142 6.80 17.81 -0.75
N TRP A 143 7.75 18.19 -1.60
CA TRP A 143 9.08 17.57 -1.70
C TRP A 143 9.91 17.69 -0.42
N ASP A 144 9.71 18.74 0.37
CA ASP A 144 10.43 18.99 1.63
C ASP A 144 10.10 17.96 2.72
N LYS A 145 9.04 17.17 2.51
CA LYS A 145 8.61 16.09 3.41
C LYS A 145 9.19 14.73 3.02
N ILE A 146 9.91 14.62 1.91
CA ILE A 146 10.45 13.35 1.45
C ILE A 146 11.64 12.93 2.30
N ASN A 147 11.63 11.68 2.75
CA ASN A 147 12.76 11.01 3.38
C ASN A 147 13.64 10.37 2.30
N ALA A 148 14.59 11.13 1.76
CA ALA A 148 15.45 10.67 0.66
C ALA A 148 16.33 9.47 1.05
N GLN A 149 16.89 9.44 2.27
CA GLN A 149 17.67 8.30 2.76
C GLN A 149 16.79 7.04 2.93
N GLY A 150 15.54 7.24 3.36
CA GLY A 150 14.55 6.17 3.40
C GLY A 150 14.27 5.60 2.01
N MET A 151 14.08 6.45 1.00
CA MET A 151 13.91 6.02 -0.39
C MET A 151 15.12 5.24 -0.91
N GLU A 152 16.34 5.71 -0.64
CA GLU A 152 17.57 4.99 -1.00
C GLU A 152 17.58 3.57 -0.40
N THR A 153 17.15 3.44 0.86
CA THR A 153 17.04 2.14 1.53
C THR A 153 16.01 1.24 0.84
N VAL A 154 14.82 1.76 0.51
CA VAL A 154 13.76 1.04 -0.21
C VAL A 154 14.22 0.62 -1.61
N VAL A 155 14.87 1.52 -2.36
CA VAL A 155 15.38 1.25 -3.71
C VAL A 155 16.50 0.21 -3.68
N THR A 156 17.39 0.27 -2.68
CA THR A 156 18.46 -0.72 -2.49
C THR A 156 17.88 -2.10 -2.20
N PHE A 157 16.88 -2.17 -1.32
CA PHE A 157 16.12 -3.40 -1.07
C PHE A 157 15.46 -3.92 -2.35
N ALA A 158 14.81 -3.05 -3.12
CA ALA A 158 14.15 -3.43 -4.35
C ALA A 158 15.13 -3.92 -5.43
N ALA A 159 16.33 -3.33 -5.53
CA ALA A 159 17.38 -3.81 -6.43
C ALA A 159 17.77 -5.25 -6.08
N ARG A 160 18.01 -5.56 -4.80
CA ARG A 160 18.30 -6.92 -4.33
C ARG A 160 17.16 -7.90 -4.61
N LEU A 161 15.92 -7.47 -4.40
CA LEU A 161 14.72 -8.24 -4.73
C LEU A 161 14.66 -8.57 -6.23
N VAL A 162 14.81 -7.56 -7.09
CA VAL A 162 14.79 -7.72 -8.55
C VAL A 162 15.95 -8.60 -9.03
N GLU A 163 17.14 -8.49 -8.45
CA GLU A 163 18.27 -9.38 -8.74
C GLU A 163 17.96 -10.84 -8.40
N ARG A 164 17.44 -11.09 -7.20
CA ARG A 164 17.10 -12.45 -6.75
C ARG A 164 16.06 -13.09 -7.68
N VAL A 165 15.01 -12.35 -8.06
CA VAL A 165 14.00 -12.85 -9.01
C VAL A 165 14.60 -12.99 -10.42
N GLY A 166 15.46 -12.06 -10.82
CA GLY A 166 16.21 -12.08 -12.07
C GLY A 166 17.03 -13.35 -12.26
N SER A 167 17.61 -13.87 -11.17
CA SER A 167 18.42 -15.09 -11.14
C SER A 167 17.66 -16.34 -10.70
N ALA A 168 16.41 -16.22 -10.26
CA ALA A 168 15.63 -17.36 -9.78
C ALA A 168 15.32 -18.37 -10.91
N SER A 169 15.56 -19.66 -10.62
CA SER A 169 15.26 -20.78 -11.49
C SER A 169 14.74 -21.96 -10.64
N PRO A 170 13.44 -22.32 -10.74
CA PRO A 170 12.42 -21.69 -11.58
C PRO A 170 12.06 -20.26 -11.12
N PRO A 171 11.53 -19.39 -12.01
CA PRO A 171 10.96 -18.12 -11.59
C PRO A 171 9.69 -18.32 -10.75
N PRO A 172 9.25 -17.30 -10.00
CA PRO A 172 7.95 -17.30 -9.34
C PRO A 172 6.82 -17.57 -10.34
N ALA A 173 5.98 -18.56 -10.04
CA ALA A 173 4.76 -18.84 -10.78
C ALA A 173 3.56 -18.19 -10.07
N TYR A 174 2.58 -17.71 -10.84
CA TYR A 174 1.37 -17.07 -10.32
C TYR A 174 0.57 -17.97 -9.37
N VAL A 175 0.08 -17.37 -8.30
CA VAL A 175 -0.83 -17.99 -7.33
C VAL A 175 -2.11 -17.16 -7.25
N LYS A 176 -3.24 -17.81 -7.53
CA LYS A 176 -4.57 -17.21 -7.41
C LYS A 176 -5.01 -17.23 -5.95
N LEU A 177 -5.29 -16.07 -5.40
CA LEU A 177 -5.77 -15.87 -4.04
C LEU A 177 -7.25 -15.51 -4.05
N ALA A 178 -7.95 -15.85 -2.97
CA ALA A 178 -9.36 -15.51 -2.81
C ALA A 178 -9.52 -13.99 -2.64
N ALA A 179 -10.30 -13.37 -3.51
CA ALA A 179 -10.59 -11.94 -3.41
C ALA A 179 -11.48 -11.64 -2.19
N PRO A 180 -11.24 -10.53 -1.48
CA PRO A 180 -12.14 -10.08 -0.44
C PRO A 180 -13.53 -9.76 -1.04
N PRO A 181 -14.61 -9.93 -0.26
CA PRO A 181 -15.95 -9.62 -0.73
C PRO A 181 -16.07 -8.14 -1.15
N SER A 182 -16.44 -7.92 -2.41
CA SER A 182 -16.63 -6.57 -2.96
C SER A 182 -17.82 -5.86 -2.30
N ARG A 183 -17.56 -4.72 -1.66
CA ARG A 183 -18.59 -3.85 -1.06
C ARG A 183 -18.62 -2.48 -1.73
N GLY A 184 -18.94 -2.44 -3.03
CA GLY A 184 -19.34 -1.24 -3.77
C GLY A 184 -18.33 -0.07 -3.79
N SER A 185 -18.01 0.43 -4.99
CA SER A 185 -17.20 1.64 -5.15
C SER A 185 -18.08 2.89 -5.08
N ALA A 186 -18.36 3.38 -3.87
CA ALA A 186 -18.84 4.74 -3.66
C ALA A 186 -17.75 5.56 -2.96
N GLY A 187 -17.80 6.89 -2.99
CA GLY A 187 -16.77 7.76 -2.40
C GLY A 187 -16.43 7.42 -0.94
N TYR A 188 -15.35 8.01 -0.41
CA TYR A 188 -14.79 7.58 0.88
C TYR A 188 -15.64 7.85 2.15
N GLY A 189 -16.85 8.43 2.03
CA GLY A 189 -17.69 8.79 3.18
C GLY A 189 -17.19 10.04 3.94
N PRO A 190 -17.84 10.37 5.08
CA PRO A 190 -17.48 11.50 5.94
C PRO A 190 -16.09 11.31 6.59
N PHE A 191 -15.54 12.40 7.10
CA PHE A 191 -14.21 12.44 7.70
C PHE A 191 -14.25 12.06 9.18
N PHE A 192 -13.57 10.97 9.53
CA PHE A 192 -13.28 10.57 10.92
C PHE A 192 -11.84 10.91 11.34
N GLY A 193 -10.87 10.74 10.41
CA GLY A 193 -9.50 11.23 10.57
C GLY A 193 -8.48 10.25 11.16
N VAL A 194 -8.68 8.95 10.96
CA VAL A 194 -7.69 7.93 11.29
C VAL A 194 -6.73 7.63 10.13
N VAL A 195 -5.54 7.12 10.46
CA VAL A 195 -4.54 6.62 9.51
C VAL A 195 -4.34 5.12 9.78
N PRO A 196 -4.79 4.24 8.86
CA PRO A 196 -4.61 2.80 9.03
C PRO A 196 -3.14 2.39 9.06
N ASP A 197 -2.83 1.35 9.83
CA ASP A 197 -1.64 0.52 9.63
C ASP A 197 -2.00 -0.57 8.60
N PHE A 198 -1.12 -0.79 7.63
CA PHE A 198 -1.38 -1.63 6.45
C PHE A 198 -0.73 -3.02 6.53
N GLY A 199 -0.15 -3.37 7.69
CA GLY A 199 0.49 -4.66 7.89
C GLY A 199 -0.53 -5.79 7.94
N GLU A 200 -0.06 -7.02 7.84
CA GLU A 200 -0.92 -8.20 8.03
C GLU A 200 -1.59 -8.14 9.41
N PRO A 201 -2.93 -8.23 9.47
CA PRO A 201 -3.64 -8.05 10.72
C PRO A 201 -3.39 -9.24 11.65
N GLU A 202 -2.92 -8.96 12.87
CA GLU A 202 -2.78 -9.97 13.94
C GLU A 202 -4.15 -10.56 14.37
N ARG A 203 -5.23 -9.79 14.16
CA ARG A 203 -6.61 -10.16 14.49
C ARG A 203 -7.61 -9.35 13.65
N PRO A 204 -8.88 -9.78 13.54
CA PRO A 204 -9.92 -8.97 12.90
C PRO A 204 -10.02 -7.57 13.51
N GLY A 205 -10.05 -6.55 12.66
CA GLY A 205 -10.09 -5.14 13.02
C GLY A 205 -9.16 -4.27 12.16
N VAL A 206 -9.22 -2.95 12.34
CA VAL A 206 -8.30 -2.01 11.66
C VAL A 206 -7.37 -1.38 12.68
N LYS A 207 -6.11 -1.82 12.69
CA LYS A 207 -5.04 -1.21 13.50
C LYS A 207 -4.72 0.18 12.98
N LEU A 208 -4.54 1.14 13.89
CA LEU A 208 -4.26 2.51 13.55
C LEU A 208 -2.76 2.79 13.67
N GLY A 209 -2.14 3.22 12.58
CA GLY A 209 -0.79 3.76 12.59
C GLY A 209 -0.74 5.20 13.10
N GLY A 210 -1.87 5.90 13.10
CA GLY A 210 -1.96 7.27 13.59
C GLY A 210 -3.36 7.88 13.53
N VAL A 211 -3.46 9.11 14.04
CA VAL A 211 -4.69 9.92 14.02
C VAL A 211 -4.33 11.32 13.55
N ARG A 212 -5.21 11.95 12.75
CA ARG A 212 -4.99 13.28 12.20
C ARG A 212 -5.25 14.35 13.28
N PRO A 213 -4.36 15.34 13.47
CA PRO A 213 -4.60 16.44 14.39
C PRO A 213 -5.88 17.21 14.07
N GLY A 214 -6.62 17.60 15.10
CA GLY A 214 -7.90 18.30 15.03
C GLY A 214 -9.07 17.47 14.51
N SER A 215 -8.88 16.17 14.24
CA SER A 215 -9.92 15.32 13.67
C SER A 215 -10.96 14.85 14.69
N PRO A 216 -12.14 14.39 14.25
CA PRO A 216 -13.11 13.72 15.11
C PRO A 216 -12.52 12.56 15.93
N ALA A 217 -11.66 11.75 15.31
CA ALA A 217 -10.96 10.65 16.00
C ALA A 217 -10.06 11.16 17.14
N GLU A 218 -9.27 12.22 16.92
CA GLU A 218 -8.43 12.79 17.97
C GLU A 218 -9.27 13.38 19.11
N LYS A 219 -10.32 14.14 18.78
CA LYS A 219 -11.27 14.71 19.75
C LYS A 219 -11.97 13.63 20.58
N ALA A 220 -12.21 12.47 19.99
CA ALA A 220 -12.78 11.29 20.65
C ALA A 220 -11.76 10.47 21.46
N GLY A 221 -10.50 10.89 21.51
CA GLY A 221 -9.44 10.24 22.28
C GLY A 221 -8.87 8.97 21.64
N VAL A 222 -9.07 8.77 20.33
CA VAL A 222 -8.45 7.69 19.55
C VAL A 222 -6.95 7.95 19.41
N LYS A 223 -6.15 6.89 19.44
CA LYS A 223 -4.68 6.94 19.44
C LYS A 223 -4.07 5.97 18.43
N ALA A 224 -2.83 6.23 18.03
CA ALA A 224 -2.01 5.24 17.33
C ALA A 224 -1.89 3.97 18.19
N GLY A 225 -1.92 2.79 17.56
CA GLY A 225 -1.93 1.50 18.23
C GLY A 225 -3.32 0.94 18.54
N ASP A 226 -4.37 1.78 18.56
CA ASP A 226 -5.75 1.29 18.72
C ASP A 226 -6.16 0.41 17.53
N ILE A 227 -7.06 -0.55 17.76
CA ILE A 227 -7.67 -1.36 16.71
C ILE A 227 -9.17 -1.09 16.68
N ILE A 228 -9.69 -0.52 15.59
CA ILE A 228 -11.14 -0.34 15.43
C ILE A 228 -11.79 -1.70 15.15
N ILE A 229 -12.71 -2.12 16.02
CA ILE A 229 -13.45 -3.38 15.90
C ILE A 229 -14.95 -3.18 15.66
N ARG A 230 -15.48 -1.99 15.93
CA ARG A 230 -16.86 -1.62 15.60
C ARG A 230 -16.95 -0.12 15.35
N PHE A 231 -17.68 0.27 14.31
CA PHE A 231 -17.87 1.67 13.93
C PHE A 231 -19.34 1.92 13.62
N ALA A 232 -19.98 2.81 14.38
CA ALA A 232 -21.39 3.15 14.25
C ALA A 232 -22.30 1.91 14.19
N GLY A 233 -22.06 0.95 15.09
CA GLY A 233 -22.82 -0.31 15.18
C GLY A 233 -22.44 -1.39 14.16
N ILE A 234 -21.59 -1.08 13.17
CA ILE A 234 -21.12 -2.05 12.17
C ILE A 234 -19.83 -2.70 12.66
N GLU A 235 -19.78 -4.03 12.66
CA GLU A 235 -18.57 -4.80 12.98
C GLU A 235 -17.47 -4.52 11.94
N VAL A 236 -16.26 -4.25 12.41
CA VAL A 236 -15.11 -3.92 11.57
C VAL A 236 -14.07 -5.03 11.69
N LYS A 237 -13.86 -5.80 10.62
CA LYS A 237 -12.83 -6.85 10.53
C LYS A 237 -11.69 -6.45 9.62
N THR A 238 -11.95 -5.58 8.65
CA THR A 238 -11.05 -5.17 7.58
C THR A 238 -11.17 -3.67 7.31
N LEU A 239 -10.21 -3.11 6.55
CA LEU A 239 -10.27 -1.71 6.12
C LEU A 239 -11.49 -1.41 5.25
N ASP A 240 -11.95 -2.40 4.48
CA ASP A 240 -13.17 -2.30 3.68
C ASP A 240 -14.42 -2.22 4.56
N ASP A 241 -14.47 -2.96 5.67
CA ASP A 241 -15.56 -2.83 6.65
C ASP A 241 -15.60 -1.44 7.25
N LEU A 242 -14.44 -0.88 7.64
CA LEU A 242 -14.37 0.47 8.19
C LEU A 242 -14.80 1.52 7.15
N THR A 243 -14.35 1.37 5.91
CA THR A 243 -14.72 2.27 4.81
C THR A 243 -16.22 2.20 4.54
N PHE A 244 -16.79 0.99 4.52
CA PHE A 244 -18.23 0.78 4.40
C PHE A 244 -19.00 1.42 5.57
N ALA A 245 -18.53 1.21 6.80
CA ALA A 245 -19.15 1.78 7.99
C ALA A 245 -19.17 3.31 7.94
N LEU A 246 -18.06 3.94 7.54
CA LEU A 246 -18.01 5.39 7.29
C LEU A 246 -19.01 5.81 6.22
N ARG A 247 -19.03 5.14 5.07
CA ARG A 247 -19.94 5.46 3.95
C ARG A 247 -21.42 5.40 4.32
N SER A 248 -21.79 4.58 5.29
CA SER A 248 -23.17 4.50 5.80
C SER A 248 -23.62 5.70 6.64
N ARG A 249 -22.71 6.67 6.90
CA ARG A 249 -22.93 7.83 7.76
C ARG A 249 -22.76 9.13 7.02
N ARG A 250 -23.23 10.21 7.62
CA ARG A 250 -23.15 11.59 7.09
C ARG A 250 -22.27 12.45 7.99
N ALA A 251 -21.75 13.53 7.42
CA ALA A 251 -21.13 14.57 8.23
C ALA A 251 -22.17 15.15 9.20
N GLY A 252 -21.76 15.40 10.45
CA GLY A 252 -22.62 15.80 11.55
C GLY A 252 -23.17 14.64 12.38
N ASP A 253 -23.13 13.39 11.89
CA ASP A 253 -23.56 12.23 12.67
C ASP A 253 -22.64 12.05 13.88
N ASN A 254 -23.22 11.87 15.06
CA ASN A 254 -22.51 11.40 16.24
C ASN A 254 -22.51 9.87 16.27
N VAL A 255 -21.34 9.26 16.29
CA VAL A 255 -21.19 7.80 16.18
C VAL A 255 -20.38 7.23 17.33
N GLU A 256 -20.80 6.05 17.79
CA GLU A 256 -19.99 5.22 18.68
C GLU A 256 -18.93 4.46 17.88
N VAL A 257 -17.71 4.46 18.40
CA VAL A 257 -16.59 3.67 17.89
C VAL A 257 -16.07 2.80 19.03
N ILE A 258 -15.97 1.48 18.81
CA ILE A 258 -15.33 0.57 19.74
C ILE A 258 -13.95 0.20 19.23
N LEU A 259 -12.99 0.38 20.12
CA LEU A 259 -11.59 0.18 19.90
C LEU A 259 -11.09 -0.91 20.83
N LEU A 260 -10.08 -1.66 20.41
CA LEU A 260 -9.21 -2.38 21.33
C LEU A 260 -7.97 -1.53 21.59
N ARG A 261 -7.72 -1.25 22.86
CA ARG A 261 -6.51 -0.59 23.36
C ARG A 261 -5.90 -1.47 24.43
N ASP A 262 -4.66 -1.90 24.22
CA ASP A 262 -3.95 -2.80 25.13
C ASP A 262 -4.77 -4.06 25.49
N GLY A 263 -5.49 -4.59 24.50
CA GLY A 263 -6.34 -5.77 24.63
C GLY A 263 -7.72 -5.53 25.29
N LYS A 264 -8.04 -4.31 25.71
CA LYS A 264 -9.33 -3.96 26.34
C LYS A 264 -10.20 -3.16 25.39
N GLU A 265 -11.52 -3.39 25.46
CA GLU A 265 -12.48 -2.58 24.72
C GLU A 265 -12.59 -1.18 25.31
N VAL A 266 -12.56 -0.18 24.44
CA VAL A 266 -12.75 1.24 24.76
C VAL A 266 -13.83 1.77 23.82
N SER A 267 -14.90 2.36 24.39
CA SER A 267 -15.91 3.07 23.61
C SER A 267 -15.55 4.55 23.51
N ALA A 268 -15.68 5.11 22.31
CA ALA A 268 -15.47 6.52 22.01
C ALA A 268 -16.68 7.07 21.23
N GLN A 269 -17.03 8.33 21.48
CA GLN A 269 -18.08 9.04 20.75
C GLN A 269 -17.44 10.13 19.90
N ALA A 270 -17.83 10.21 18.62
CA ALA A 270 -17.26 11.17 17.69
C ALA A 270 -18.31 11.76 16.75
N THR A 271 -18.29 13.08 16.60
CA THR A 271 -19.07 13.77 15.56
C THR A 271 -18.28 13.83 14.26
N LEU A 272 -18.79 13.19 13.21
CA LEU A 272 -18.13 13.12 11.91
C LEU A 272 -18.12 14.48 11.21
N GLU A 273 -17.04 14.79 10.50
CA GLU A 273 -16.88 16.06 9.78
C GLU A 273 -17.02 15.86 8.25
N PRO A 274 -17.31 16.91 7.47
CA PRO A 274 -17.12 16.86 6.02
C PRO A 274 -15.66 16.61 5.66
N ARG A 275 -15.40 15.89 4.56
CA ARG A 275 -14.04 15.79 4.02
C ARG A 275 -13.58 17.17 3.54
N ARG A 276 -12.40 17.57 4.01
CA ARG A 276 -11.70 18.80 3.62
C ARG A 276 -10.58 18.46 2.64
#